data_AF-A0A7J2KAS1-F1
#
_entry.id   AF-A0A7J2KAS1-F1
#
_cell.length_a   1.000
_cell.length_b   1.000
_cell.length_c   1.000
_cell.angle_alpha   90.00
_cell.angle_beta   90.00
_cell.angle_gamma   90.00
#
_symmetry.space_group_name_H-M   'P 1'
#
loop_
_entity.id
_entity.type
_entity.pdbx_description
1 polymer ?
#
loop_
_entity_poly.entity_id
_entity_poly.type
_entity_poly.pdbx_seq_one_letter_code
_entity_poly.pdbx_strand_id
1 'polypeptide(L)'
;SALMVIAALALAGVPPFNGFVSKLILYEALLEVNLAPLVIIIVLSSALSLLGYLKIIYHAYAKPPMKDYGKVEPSGAMLWPMIILAALCVILGVASPWIYDMFIEPAANTVFETDKFIEVAYELAEKLLAGVRI
;
A
#
# COMPACT_ATOMS: atom_id res chain seq x y z
N SER A 1 -0.34 22.12 -1.70
CA SER A 1 -0.97 21.16 -2.63
C SER A 1 -1.80 20.11 -1.86
N ALA A 2 -3.14 20.17 -1.95
CA ALA A 2 -4.03 19.21 -1.27
C ALA A 2 -3.66 17.72 -1.52
N LEU A 3 -3.09 17.42 -2.68
CA LEU A 3 -2.54 16.11 -3.05
C LEU A 3 -1.50 15.56 -2.06
N MET A 4 -0.65 16.42 -1.48
CA MET A 4 0.34 16.01 -0.48
C MET A 4 -0.33 15.54 0.81
N VAL A 5 -1.43 16.19 1.21
CA VAL A 5 -2.21 15.80 2.38
C VAL A 5 -2.87 14.44 2.14
N ILE A 6 -3.46 14.26 0.96
CA ILE A 6 -4.07 12.98 0.56
C ILE A 6 -3.02 11.86 0.57
N ALA A 7 -1.83 12.08 0.00
CA ALA A 7 -0.75 11.10 0.00
C ALA A 7 -0.23 10.79 1.42
N ALA A 8 -0.08 11.82 2.27
CA ALA A 8 0.35 11.65 3.66
C ALA A 8 -0.69 10.87 4.49
N LEU A 9 -1.99 11.10 4.26
CA LEU A 9 -3.07 10.35 4.90
C LEU A 9 -3.15 8.90 4.38
N ALA A 10 -2.88 8.68 3.09
CA ALA A 10 -2.80 7.35 2.51
C ALA A 10 -1.67 6.52 3.16
N LEU A 11 -0.50 7.13 3.34
CA LEU A 11 0.65 6.50 4.00
C LEU A 11 0.44 6.30 5.50
N ALA A 12 -0.24 7.22 6.18
CA ALA A 12 -0.60 7.06 7.59
C ALA A 12 -1.51 5.84 7.81
N GLY A 13 -2.27 5.45 6.79
CA GLY A 13 -3.23 4.35 6.86
C GLY A 13 -4.52 4.79 7.55
N VAL A 14 -5.11 5.90 7.10
CA VAL A 14 -6.46 6.32 7.52
C VAL A 14 -7.49 5.43 6.80
N PRO A 15 -8.65 5.11 7.41
CA PRO A 15 -9.59 4.11 6.89
C PRO A 15 -9.98 4.15 5.40
N PRO A 16 -10.09 5.30 4.71
CA PRO A 16 -10.47 5.32 3.29
C PRO A 16 -9.31 4.99 2.33
N PHE A 17 -8.10 4.69 2.82
CA PHE A 17 -6.91 4.48 2.01
C PHE A 17 -6.36 3.05 2.08
N ASN A 18 -5.68 2.65 1.01
CA ASN A 18 -5.01 1.35 0.88
C ASN A 18 -4.08 0.99 2.06
N GLY A 19 -3.36 1.95 2.65
CA GLY A 19 -2.43 1.72 3.75
C GLY A 19 -3.10 1.25 5.05
N PHE A 20 -4.40 1.49 5.22
CA PHE A 20 -5.18 0.96 6.35
C PHE A 20 -5.51 -0.52 6.14
N VAL A 21 -6.00 -0.85 4.95
CA VAL A 21 -6.37 -2.22 4.54
C VAL A 21 -5.23 -3.20 4.75
N SER A 22 -4.01 -2.86 4.31
CA SER A 22 -2.86 -3.74 4.49
C SER A 22 -2.58 -4.07 5.96
N LYS A 23 -2.81 -3.12 6.88
CA LYS A 23 -2.65 -3.33 8.33
C LYS A 23 -3.82 -4.13 8.92
N LEU A 24 -5.04 -3.97 8.39
CA LEU A 24 -6.18 -4.78 8.81
C LEU A 24 -5.96 -6.26 8.52
N ILE A 25 -5.50 -6.60 7.32
CA ILE A 25 -5.19 -7.99 6.94
C ILE A 25 -4.13 -8.58 7.89
N LEU A 26 -3.13 -7.77 8.27
CA LEU A 26 -2.13 -8.16 9.27
C LEU A 26 -2.74 -8.38 10.66
N TYR A 27 -3.71 -7.56 11.08
CA TYR A 27 -4.38 -7.76 12.37
C TYR A 27 -5.18 -9.06 12.37
N GLU A 28 -5.96 -9.32 11.32
CA GLU A 28 -6.74 -10.55 11.18
C GLU A 28 -5.84 -11.78 11.22
N ALA A 29 -4.77 -11.80 10.40
CA ALA A 29 -3.82 -12.90 10.36
C ALA A 29 -3.12 -13.15 11.71
N LEU A 30 -2.77 -12.10 12.46
CA LEU A 30 -2.11 -12.26 13.77
C LEU A 30 -3.08 -12.70 14.87
N LEU A 31 -4.34 -12.29 14.79
CA LEU A 31 -5.37 -12.73 15.72
C LEU A 31 -5.72 -14.21 15.51
N GLU A 32 -5.75 -14.69 14.27
CA GLU A 32 -5.92 -16.12 13.95
C GLU A 32 -4.82 -16.99 14.59
N VAL A 33 -3.58 -16.50 14.62
CA VAL A 33 -2.43 -17.21 15.20
C VAL A 33 -2.28 -16.93 16.71
N ASN A 34 -3.26 -16.25 17.34
CA ASN A 34 -3.24 -15.87 18.77
C ASN A 34 -2.01 -15.02 19.19
N LEU A 35 -1.39 -14.30 18.26
CA LEU A 35 -0.21 -13.45 18.49
C LEU A 35 -0.62 -12.01 18.84
N ALA A 36 -1.49 -11.85 19.83
CA ALA A 36 -2.01 -10.56 20.27
C ALA A 36 -0.93 -9.49 20.61
N PRO A 37 0.25 -9.83 21.17
CA PRO A 37 1.28 -8.83 21.43
C PRO A 37 1.81 -8.14 20.15
N LEU A 38 1.84 -8.84 19.01
CA LEU A 38 2.31 -8.24 17.75
C LEU A 38 1.29 -7.25 17.18
N VAL A 39 -0.01 -7.48 17.40
CA VAL A 39 -1.07 -6.55 17.02
C VAL A 39 -0.84 -5.18 17.69
N ILE A 40 -0.47 -5.18 18.98
CA ILE A 40 -0.17 -3.94 19.73
C ILE A 40 0.99 -3.18 19.07
N ILE A 41 2.06 -3.88 18.67
CA ILE A 41 3.21 -3.25 18.01
C ILE A 41 2.80 -2.59 16.69
N ILE A 42 1.97 -3.26 15.89
CA ILE A 42 1.48 -2.72 14.62
C ILE A 42 0.58 -1.49 14.85
N VAL A 43 -0.31 -1.54 15.83
CA VAL A 43 -1.16 -0.39 16.20
C VAL A 43 -0.30 0.80 16.63
N LEU A 44 0.71 0.57 17.48
CA LEU A 44 1.63 1.61 17.92
C LEU A 44 2.45 2.20 16.77
N SER A 45 2.98 1.36 15.88
CA SER A 45 3.69 1.79 14.68
C SER A 45 2.80 2.66 13.77
N SER A 46 1.52 2.28 13.63
CA SER A 46 0.54 3.05 12.86
C SER A 46 0.27 4.41 13.49
N ALA A 47 0.10 4.47 14.82
CA ALA A 47 -0.07 5.72 15.55
C ALA A 47 1.16 6.64 15.43
N LEU A 48 2.37 6.09 15.56
CA LEU A 48 3.62 6.83 15.36
C LEU A 48 3.73 7.39 13.93
N SER A 49 3.38 6.59 12.93
CA SER A 49 3.37 7.01 11.53
C SER A 49 2.41 8.19 11.32
N LEU A 50 1.18 8.08 11.85
CA LEU A 50 0.19 9.14 11.77
C LEU A 50 0.69 10.46 12.39
N LEU A 51 1.30 10.39 13.59
CA LEU A 51 1.90 11.57 14.24
C LEU A 51 3.03 12.19 13.40
N GLY A 52 3.87 11.36 12.78
CA GLY A 52 4.92 11.80 11.86
C GLY A 52 4.36 12.57 10.67
N TYR A 53 3.33 12.04 10.01
CA TYR A 53 2.70 12.68 8.87
C TYR A 53 1.94 13.96 9.24
N LEU A 54 1.25 13.98 10.39
CA LEU A 54 0.62 15.20 10.92
C LEU A 54 1.65 16.30 11.18
N LYS A 55 2.83 15.95 11.74
CA LYS A 55 3.92 16.92 11.96
C LYS A 55 4.44 17.51 10.65
N ILE A 56 4.52 16.70 9.59
CA ILE A 56 4.91 17.16 8.25
C ILE A 56 3.87 18.12 7.69
N ILE A 57 2.58 17.76 7.73
CA ILE A 57 1.49 18.62 7.26
C ILE A 57 1.50 19.96 8.02
N TYR A 58 1.66 19.91 9.35
CA TYR A 58 1.75 21.12 10.18
C TYR A 58 2.92 22.03 9.77
N HIS A 59 4.12 21.47 9.57
CA HIS A 59 5.27 22.26 9.15
C HIS A 59 5.15 22.81 7.73
N ALA A 60 4.45 22.08 6.84
CA ALA A 60 4.28 22.48 5.45
C ALA A 60 3.19 23.55 5.26
N TYR A 61 2.13 23.56 6.08
CA TYR A 61 0.98 24.44 5.90
C TYR A 61 0.76 25.46 7.01
N ALA A 62 1.02 25.11 8.27
CA ALA A 62 0.70 25.95 9.42
C ALA A 62 1.87 26.85 9.85
N LYS A 63 3.11 26.49 9.49
CA LYS A 63 4.29 27.28 9.84
C LYS A 63 4.52 28.38 8.78
N PRO A 64 4.63 29.66 9.17
CA PRO A 64 4.94 30.72 8.22
C PRO A 64 6.34 30.50 7.62
N PRO A 65 6.51 30.74 6.30
CA PRO A 65 7.79 30.53 5.64
C PRO A 65 8.84 31.50 6.21
N MET A 66 10.01 30.98 6.59
CA MET A 66 11.12 31.82 7.09
C MET A 66 11.80 32.65 5.99
N LYS A 67 11.62 32.26 4.73
CA LYS A 67 12.11 32.98 3.54
C LYS A 67 11.04 32.89 2.46
N ASP A 68 10.68 34.04 1.90
CA ASP A 68 9.75 34.15 0.79
C ASP A 68 10.48 33.78 -0.50
N TYR A 69 10.47 32.48 -0.81
CA TYR A 69 10.82 32.00 -2.14
C TYR A 69 9.54 32.14 -2.96
N GLY A 70 9.46 33.17 -3.80
CA GLY A 70 8.25 33.53 -4.54
C GLY A 70 7.49 32.33 -5.12
N LYS A 71 6.17 32.44 -5.24
CA LYS A 71 5.29 31.33 -5.65
C LYS A 71 5.75 30.72 -6.98
N VAL A 72 6.38 29.55 -6.92
CA VAL A 72 6.67 28.73 -8.10
C VAL A 72 5.45 27.85 -8.35
N GLU A 73 4.71 28.14 -9.40
CA GLU A 73 3.59 27.29 -9.80
C GLU A 73 4.14 25.97 -10.38
N PRO A 74 3.63 24.82 -9.92
CA PRO A 74 4.05 23.53 -10.46
C PRO A 74 3.58 23.38 -11.90
N SER A 75 4.47 22.87 -12.76
CA SER A 75 4.15 22.49 -14.14
C SER A 75 2.94 21.54 -14.17
N GLY A 76 1.98 21.80 -15.08
CA GLY A 76 0.80 20.95 -15.26
C GLY A 76 1.12 19.49 -15.58
N ALA A 77 2.28 19.21 -16.18
CA ALA A 77 2.75 17.85 -16.45
C ALA A 77 3.13 17.08 -15.17
N MET A 78 3.47 17.78 -14.08
CA MET A 78 3.80 17.16 -12.79
C MET A 78 2.55 16.88 -11.95
N LEU A 79 1.49 17.66 -12.12
CA LEU A 79 0.22 17.48 -11.41
C LEU A 79 -0.51 16.20 -11.84
N TRP A 80 -0.45 15.86 -13.13
CA TRP A 80 -1.13 14.70 -13.70
C TRP A 80 -0.78 13.37 -13.02
N PRO A 81 0.51 12.97 -12.91
CA PRO A 81 0.89 11.74 -12.22
C PRO A 81 0.47 11.72 -10.74
N MET A 82 0.59 12.87 -10.05
CA MET A 82 0.23 12.96 -8.64
C MET A 82 -1.26 12.75 -8.40
N ILE A 83 -2.11 13.28 -9.28
CA ILE A 83 -3.58 13.10 -9.21
C ILE A 83 -3.93 11.63 -9.45
N ILE A 84 -3.36 11.02 -10.49
CA ILE A 84 -3.60 9.60 -10.82
C ILE A 84 -3.22 8.71 -9.63
N LEU A 85 -2.03 8.90 -9.06
CA LEU A 85 -1.56 8.12 -7.91
C LEU A 85 -2.44 8.33 -6.67
N ALA A 86 -2.83 9.58 -6.38
CA ALA A 86 -3.70 9.87 -5.25
C ALA A 86 -5.08 9.22 -5.42
N ALA A 87 -5.65 9.27 -6.63
CA ALA A 87 -6.91 8.60 -6.95
C ALA A 87 -6.79 7.08 -6.79
N LEU A 88 -5.71 6.48 -7.29
CA LEU A 88 -5.44 5.05 -7.14
C LEU A 88 -5.34 4.64 -5.66
N CYS A 89 -4.66 5.40 -4.80
CA CYS A 89 -4.58 5.07 -3.37
C CYS A 89 -5.96 5.05 -2.67
N VAL A 90 -6.89 5.91 -3.08
CA VAL A 90 -8.27 5.94 -2.57
C VAL A 90 -9.08 4.80 -3.16
N ILE A 91 -9.02 4.60 -4.48
CA ILE A 91 -9.73 3.52 -5.17
C ILE A 91 -9.32 2.16 -4.61
N LEU A 92 -8.02 1.91 -4.45
CA LEU A 92 -7.52 0.65 -3.88
C LEU A 92 -7.94 0.46 -2.41
N GLY A 93 -8.10 1.54 -1.65
CA GLY A 93 -8.62 1.48 -0.28
C GLY A 93 -10.10 1.12 -0.23
N VAL A 94 -10.93 1.83 -0.99
CA VAL A 94 -12.39 1.62 -1.04
C VAL A 94 -12.75 0.31 -1.73
N ALA A 95 -12.04 -0.03 -2.80
CA ALA A 95 -12.25 -1.24 -3.59
C ALA A 95 -11.50 -2.47 -3.04
N SER A 96 -10.94 -2.36 -1.83
CA SER A 96 -10.18 -3.42 -1.19
C SER A 96 -10.88 -4.78 -1.11
N PRO A 97 -12.18 -4.89 -0.79
CA PRO A 97 -12.83 -6.21 -0.67
C PRO A 97 -12.74 -7.00 -1.98
N TRP A 98 -12.99 -6.34 -3.12
CA TRP A 98 -12.91 -6.98 -4.44
C TRP A 98 -11.49 -7.36 -4.85
N ILE A 99 -10.47 -6.61 -4.41
CA ILE A 99 -9.06 -6.88 -4.72
C ILE A 99 -8.55 -8.07 -3.92
N TYR A 100 -9.00 -8.20 -2.67
CA TYR A 100 -8.57 -9.27 -1.78
C TYR A 100 -8.92 -10.65 -2.34
N ASP A 101 -10.20 -10.86 -2.66
CA ASP A 101 -10.70 -12.14 -3.16
C ASP A 101 -10.14 -12.48 -4.56
N MET A 102 -9.96 -11.47 -5.43
CA MET A 102 -9.54 -11.71 -6.81
C MET A 102 -8.03 -11.91 -6.99
N PHE A 103 -7.21 -11.30 -6.14
CA PHE A 103 -5.75 -11.29 -6.32
C PHE A 103 -4.95 -11.74 -5.11
N ILE A 104 -5.34 -11.34 -3.88
CA ILE A 104 -4.50 -11.53 -2.70
C ILE A 104 -4.59 -12.98 -2.22
N GLU A 105 -5.79 -13.53 -2.11
CA GLU A 105 -6.02 -14.92 -1.69
C GLU A 105 -5.35 -15.96 -2.62
N PRO A 106 -5.54 -15.93 -3.97
CA PRO A 106 -4.87 -16.90 -4.84
C PRO A 106 -3.34 -16.74 -4.84
N ALA A 107 -2.83 -15.51 -4.73
CA ALA A 107 -1.41 -15.26 -4.63
C ALA A 107 -0.82 -15.80 -3.32
N ALA A 108 -1.52 -15.67 -2.20
CA ALA A 108 -1.08 -16.22 -0.92
C ALA A 108 -1.03 -17.75 -0.96
N ASN A 109 -2.05 -18.40 -1.51
CA ASN A 109 -2.12 -19.87 -1.57
C ASN A 109 -0.99 -20.49 -2.40
N THR A 110 -0.58 -19.85 -3.52
CA THR A 110 0.57 -20.33 -4.30
C THR A 110 1.90 -20.28 -3.57
N VAL A 111 2.08 -19.37 -2.59
CA VAL A 111 3.29 -19.29 -1.77
C VAL A 111 3.35 -20.43 -0.76
N PHE A 112 2.20 -20.85 -0.21
CA PHE A 112 2.13 -21.94 0.76
C PHE A 112 2.12 -23.33 0.12
N GLU A 113 1.55 -23.48 -1.09
CA GLU A 113 1.56 -24.74 -1.85
C GLU A 113 2.86 -24.91 -2.66
N THR A 114 3.99 -25.10 -1.96
CA THR A 114 5.31 -25.28 -2.60
C THR A 114 5.34 -26.49 -3.56
N ASP A 115 4.58 -27.55 -3.26
CA ASP A 115 4.53 -28.77 -4.08
C ASP A 115 3.98 -28.50 -5.50
N LYS A 116 2.88 -27.73 -5.62
CA LYS A 116 2.34 -27.29 -6.91
C LYS A 116 3.31 -26.39 -7.67
N PHE A 117 4.06 -25.54 -6.98
CA PHE A 117 5.04 -24.67 -7.63
C PHE A 117 6.16 -25.49 -8.28
N ILE A 118 6.65 -26.51 -7.58
CA ILE A 118 7.67 -27.43 -8.10
C ILE A 118 7.11 -28.22 -9.29
N GLU A 119 5.87 -28.71 -9.20
CA GLU A 119 5.21 -29.49 -10.26
C GLU A 119 5.02 -28.67 -11.55
N VAL A 120 4.56 -27.42 -11.43
CA VAL A 120 4.43 -26.48 -12.56
C VAL A 120 5.80 -26.11 -13.14
N ALA A 121 6.83 -25.95 -12.30
CA ALA A 121 8.19 -25.68 -12.78
C ALA A 121 8.76 -26.84 -13.58
N TYR A 122 8.53 -28.09 -13.16
CA TYR A 122 8.89 -29.29 -13.92
C TYR A 122 8.10 -29.40 -15.23
N GLU A 123 6.80 -29.15 -15.22
CA GLU A 123 5.96 -29.19 -16.43
C GLU A 123 6.36 -28.10 -17.45
N LEU A 124 6.72 -26.90 -16.99
CA LEU A 124 7.26 -25.84 -17.85
C LEU A 124 8.63 -26.19 -18.40
N ALA A 125 9.52 -26.76 -17.57
CA ALA A 125 10.84 -27.19 -17.99
C ALA A 125 10.73 -28.29 -19.06
N GLU A 126 9.82 -29.24 -18.89
CA GLU A 126 9.55 -30.30 -19.86
C GLU A 126 8.98 -29.73 -21.17
N LYS A 127 8.03 -28.79 -21.11
CA LYS A 127 7.50 -28.11 -22.31
C LYS A 127 8.54 -27.26 -23.04
N LEU A 128 9.44 -26.59 -22.32
CA LEU A 128 10.55 -25.83 -22.91
C LEU A 128 11.63 -26.73 -23.51
N LEU A 129 12.00 -27.82 -22.83
CA LEU A 129 12.99 -28.80 -23.31
C LEU A 129 12.45 -29.63 -24.48
N ALA A 130 11.15 -29.88 -24.53
CA ALA A 130 10.47 -30.51 -25.66
C ALA A 130 10.39 -29.60 -26.92
N GLY A 131 10.97 -28.39 -26.87
CA GLY A 131 11.10 -27.51 -28.03
C GLY A 131 9.77 -26.92 -28.51
N VAL A 132 8.71 -26.99 -27.71
CA VAL A 132 7.43 -26.36 -28.04
C VAL A 132 7.53 -24.89 -27.67
N ARG A 133 7.68 -24.06 -28.70
CA ARG A 133 7.63 -22.60 -28.63
C ARG A 133 6.27 -22.19 -28.07
N ILE A 134 6.31 -21.51 -26.92
CA ILE A 134 5.22 -20.80 -26.27
C ILE A 134 4.53 -19.84 -27.25
#